data_AF-A0A0E9LXY4-F1
#
_entry.id   AF-A0A0E9LXY4-F1
#
_cell.length_a   1.000
_cell.length_b   1.000
_cell.length_c   1.000
_cell.angle_alpha   90.00
_cell.angle_beta   90.00
_cell.angle_gamma   90.00
#
_symmetry.space_group_name_H-M   'P 1'
#
loop_
_entity.id
_entity.type
_entity.pdbx_description
1 polymer ?
#
loop_
_entity_poly.entity_id
_entity_poly.type
_entity_poly.pdbx_seq_one_letter_code
_entity_poly.pdbx_strand_id
1 'polypeptide(L)'
;MISLIACKNVLLDGPTFQNSPAWNIHPLLCEDVTIRNLTVRNPWYSQNGDGLDLESCKNVVIYNNNFDVGDDAICFKSGRDQEGRDRGVPTENVIVKNNVVYHGHGGFVVGSEMSGGVRNVHVSDCTFMGTNIGIRFKSTRGRGGIVENIYISDINMIDIPTEPIRFNMFYGGFAPVLDDGKSSTDLIDTEAPAVPVTEETPIFRNIKVRNIVANGFGNAALFMGLPEMKLENVTLENAVLKAPKGFTMIDVNGVELINVQVIQEEGPALTIFNSNNVELSDFKFNSGMNQPGVAVSGATSGNIRLKQDDFNHLEEELLLVGGADDATVVVQ
;
A
#
# COMPACT_ATOMS: atom_id res chain seq x y z
N MET A 1 -14.60 -15.03 14.34
CA MET A 1 -14.97 -16.42 14.67
C MET A 1 -14.06 -16.95 15.78
N ILE A 2 -12.76 -17.06 15.51
CA ILE A 2 -11.75 -17.44 16.50
C ILE A 2 -11.10 -16.18 17.06
N SER A 3 -11.07 -16.06 18.37
CA SER A 3 -10.30 -15.03 19.07
C SER A 3 -9.34 -15.72 20.05
N LEU A 4 -8.05 -15.46 19.88
CA LEU A 4 -6.99 -15.97 20.74
C LEU A 4 -6.33 -14.77 21.40
N ILE A 5 -6.41 -14.68 22.73
CA ILE A 5 -5.97 -13.48 23.45
C ILE A 5 -4.83 -13.86 24.39
N ALA A 6 -3.71 -13.14 24.29
CA ALA A 6 -2.54 -13.30 25.15
C ALA A 6 -2.02 -14.75 25.22
N CYS A 7 -2.09 -15.48 24.11
CA CYS A 7 -1.64 -16.87 24.01
C CYS A 7 -0.17 -16.96 23.58
N LYS A 8 0.50 -18.05 23.94
CA LYS A 8 1.85 -18.39 23.48
C LYS A 8 1.89 -19.76 22.82
N ASN A 9 2.76 -19.95 21.83
CA ASN A 9 2.94 -21.23 21.13
C ASN A 9 1.64 -21.71 20.47
N VAL A 10 1.09 -20.89 19.58
CA VAL A 10 -0.17 -21.17 18.89
C VAL A 10 0.11 -21.83 17.55
N LEU A 11 -0.60 -22.93 17.25
CA LEU A 11 -0.61 -23.57 15.94
C LEU A 11 -2.04 -23.71 15.42
N LEU A 12 -2.32 -23.12 14.25
CA LEU A 12 -3.49 -23.40 13.43
C LEU A 12 -3.02 -24.07 12.13
N ASP A 13 -3.44 -25.31 11.91
CA ASP A 13 -2.94 -26.15 10.80
C ASP A 13 -4.04 -27.00 10.18
N GLY A 14 -4.44 -26.67 8.96
CA GLY A 14 -5.36 -27.48 8.14
C GLY A 14 -6.86 -27.12 8.11
N PRO A 15 -7.51 -26.53 9.14
CA PRO A 15 -8.96 -26.39 9.10
C PRO A 15 -9.45 -25.37 8.08
N THR A 16 -10.72 -25.54 7.69
CA THR A 16 -11.49 -24.50 7.00
C THR A 16 -12.28 -23.69 8.03
N PHE A 17 -12.14 -22.36 7.99
CA PHE A 17 -12.96 -21.44 8.78
C PHE A 17 -13.88 -20.65 7.87
N GLN A 18 -15.20 -20.73 8.08
CA GLN A 18 -16.16 -20.11 7.16
C GLN A 18 -17.43 -19.58 7.80
N ASN A 19 -18.06 -18.59 7.16
CA ASN A 19 -19.30 -17.94 7.62
C ASN A 19 -19.14 -17.28 8.99
N SER A 20 -18.04 -16.56 9.17
CA SER A 20 -17.81 -15.77 10.38
C SER A 20 -18.80 -14.59 10.43
N PRO A 21 -19.36 -14.26 11.61
CA PRO A 21 -20.24 -13.09 11.76
C PRO A 21 -19.51 -11.73 11.66
N ALA A 22 -18.19 -11.74 11.75
CA ALA A 22 -17.27 -10.60 11.63
C ALA A 22 -15.87 -11.15 11.27
N TRP A 23 -14.79 -10.55 11.79
CA TRP A 23 -13.41 -11.01 11.64
C TRP A 23 -13.28 -12.51 11.88
N ASN A 24 -12.64 -13.25 10.97
CA ASN A 24 -12.64 -14.70 11.02
C ASN A 24 -11.64 -15.23 12.07
N ILE A 25 -10.35 -14.94 11.92
CA ILE A 25 -9.29 -15.37 12.83
C ILE A 25 -8.61 -14.14 13.43
N HIS A 26 -8.64 -13.98 14.76
CA HIS A 26 -8.10 -12.82 15.47
C HIS A 26 -7.17 -13.23 16.62
N PRO A 27 -5.87 -13.45 16.35
CA PRO A 27 -4.85 -13.51 17.38
C PRO A 27 -4.55 -12.08 17.86
N LEU A 28 -4.76 -11.85 19.15
CA LEU A 28 -4.52 -10.59 19.85
C LEU A 28 -3.48 -10.80 20.94
N LEU A 29 -2.40 -10.02 20.93
CA LEU A 29 -1.33 -10.08 21.95
C LEU A 29 -0.68 -11.47 22.06
N CYS A 30 -0.66 -12.23 20.95
CA CYS A 30 -0.09 -13.57 20.93
C CYS A 30 1.40 -13.57 20.56
N GLU A 31 2.12 -14.57 21.05
CA GLU A 31 3.55 -14.77 20.80
C GLU A 31 3.81 -16.19 20.26
N ASP A 32 4.73 -16.32 19.31
CA ASP A 32 5.12 -17.59 18.68
C ASP A 32 3.91 -18.30 18.05
N VAL A 33 3.42 -17.72 16.94
CA VAL A 33 2.19 -18.14 16.26
C VAL A 33 2.51 -18.71 14.88
N THR A 34 2.00 -19.90 14.57
CA THR A 34 2.06 -20.51 13.24
C THR A 34 0.66 -20.71 12.69
N ILE A 35 0.40 -20.17 11.50
CA ILE A 35 -0.86 -20.29 10.77
C ILE A 35 -0.58 -20.86 9.39
N ARG A 36 -1.00 -22.10 9.13
CA ARG A 36 -0.69 -22.77 7.86
C ARG A 36 -1.77 -23.71 7.35
N ASN A 37 -1.73 -23.96 6.05
CA ASN A 37 -2.60 -24.92 5.36
C ASN A 37 -4.10 -24.66 5.62
N LEU A 38 -4.48 -23.43 5.94
CA LEU A 38 -5.86 -23.07 6.22
C LEU A 38 -6.61 -22.76 4.92
N THR A 39 -7.94 -22.89 5.00
CA THR A 39 -8.86 -22.27 4.05
C THR A 39 -9.81 -21.35 4.80
N VAL A 40 -9.82 -20.06 4.50
CA VAL A 40 -10.64 -19.07 5.21
C VAL A 40 -11.63 -18.46 4.24
N ARG A 41 -12.94 -18.62 4.50
CA ARG A 41 -14.01 -18.20 3.58
C ARG A 41 -15.09 -17.36 4.23
N ASN A 42 -15.33 -16.17 3.71
CA ASN A 42 -16.52 -15.37 4.06
C ASN A 42 -17.19 -14.90 2.78
N PRO A 43 -18.54 -14.84 2.72
CA PRO A 43 -19.22 -14.27 1.57
C PRO A 43 -18.70 -12.86 1.27
N TRP A 44 -18.58 -12.51 -0.02
CA TRP A 44 -18.04 -11.21 -0.45
C TRP A 44 -18.78 -10.01 0.14
N TYR A 45 -20.07 -10.17 0.47
CA TYR A 45 -20.92 -9.15 1.07
C TYR A 45 -20.87 -9.13 2.61
N SER A 46 -20.06 -9.99 3.22
CA SER A 46 -19.92 -10.07 4.68
C SER A 46 -19.27 -8.81 5.22
N GLN A 47 -20.05 -7.98 5.90
CA GLN A 47 -19.52 -6.79 6.57
C GLN A 47 -18.48 -7.18 7.62
N ASN A 48 -17.31 -6.55 7.59
CA ASN A 48 -16.17 -6.87 8.46
C ASN A 48 -15.79 -8.37 8.38
N GLY A 49 -15.96 -8.96 7.20
CA GLY A 49 -15.71 -10.38 6.94
C GLY A 49 -14.24 -10.69 6.71
N ASP A 50 -13.32 -10.04 7.43
CA ASP A 50 -11.87 -10.19 7.34
C ASP A 50 -11.43 -11.65 7.53
N GLY A 51 -10.32 -12.05 6.90
CA GLY A 51 -9.77 -13.40 6.99
C GLY A 51 -8.92 -13.63 8.24
N LEU A 52 -7.82 -12.89 8.35
CA LEU A 52 -6.91 -12.93 9.47
C LEU A 52 -6.60 -11.50 9.93
N ASP A 53 -6.91 -11.22 11.18
CA ASP A 53 -6.58 -9.98 11.88
C ASP A 53 -5.47 -10.27 12.88
N LEU A 54 -4.21 -10.06 12.48
CA LEU A 54 -3.07 -10.24 13.36
C LEU A 54 -2.82 -8.97 14.16
N GLU A 55 -3.16 -8.96 15.45
CA GLU A 55 -3.15 -7.75 16.25
C GLU A 55 -2.18 -7.80 17.43
N SER A 56 -1.22 -6.86 17.45
CA SER A 56 -0.18 -6.75 18.48
C SER A 56 0.52 -8.09 18.78
N CYS A 57 0.80 -8.88 17.75
CA CYS A 57 1.42 -10.20 17.88
C CYS A 57 2.91 -10.18 17.55
N LYS A 58 3.66 -11.14 18.11
CA LYS A 58 5.11 -11.25 17.95
C LYS A 58 5.54 -12.63 17.50
N ASN A 59 6.54 -12.69 16.60
CA ASN A 59 7.11 -13.93 16.07
C ASN A 59 6.04 -14.81 15.42
N VAL A 60 5.62 -14.43 14.22
CA VAL A 60 4.48 -15.06 13.55
C VAL A 60 4.88 -15.56 12.16
N VAL A 61 4.43 -16.75 11.79
CA VAL A 61 4.62 -17.30 10.44
C VAL A 61 3.26 -17.71 9.85
N ILE A 62 2.89 -17.13 8.71
CA ILE A 62 1.62 -17.32 8.00
C ILE A 62 1.91 -17.84 6.60
N TYR A 63 1.63 -19.12 6.31
CA TYR A 63 1.99 -19.69 5.01
C TYR A 63 1.11 -20.83 4.50
N ASN A 64 1.09 -21.01 3.17
CA ASN A 64 0.32 -22.06 2.50
C ASN A 64 -1.18 -21.99 2.78
N ASN A 65 -1.75 -20.80 2.97
CA ASN A 65 -3.17 -20.63 3.24
C ASN A 65 -3.92 -20.13 2.00
N ASN A 66 -5.23 -20.38 1.97
CA ASN A 66 -6.15 -19.86 0.97
C ASN A 66 -7.19 -18.95 1.65
N PHE A 67 -7.39 -17.74 1.10
CA PHE A 67 -8.36 -16.77 1.61
C PHE A 67 -9.36 -16.39 0.52
N ASP A 68 -10.64 -16.32 0.85
CA ASP A 68 -11.73 -15.88 -0.04
C ASP A 68 -12.80 -15.21 0.82
N VAL A 69 -12.68 -13.89 1.02
CA VAL A 69 -13.29 -13.19 2.16
C VAL A 69 -14.05 -11.92 1.77
N GLY A 70 -14.87 -11.42 2.70
CA GLY A 70 -15.70 -10.23 2.49
C GLY A 70 -15.02 -8.90 2.79
N ASP A 71 -13.85 -8.93 3.45
CA ASP A 71 -13.05 -7.72 3.74
C ASP A 71 -11.55 -8.03 3.54
N ASP A 72 -10.63 -7.44 4.31
CA ASP A 72 -9.19 -7.70 4.18
C ASP A 72 -8.83 -9.18 4.47
N ALA A 73 -7.98 -9.78 3.64
CA ALA A 73 -7.63 -11.20 3.78
C ALA A 73 -6.59 -11.46 4.87
N ILE A 74 -5.45 -10.75 4.81
CA ILE A 74 -4.36 -10.84 5.79
C ILE A 74 -4.10 -9.42 6.29
N CYS A 75 -4.69 -9.07 7.42
CA CYS A 75 -4.72 -7.71 7.96
C CYS A 75 -3.91 -7.61 9.25
N PHE A 76 -2.89 -6.76 9.27
CA PHE A 76 -2.05 -6.51 10.43
C PHE A 76 -2.52 -5.26 11.16
N LYS A 77 -2.71 -5.40 12.46
CA LYS A 77 -3.20 -4.37 13.38
C LYS A 77 -2.33 -4.31 14.63
N SER A 78 -2.49 -3.27 15.42
CA SER A 78 -1.82 -3.09 16.72
C SER A 78 -2.59 -2.09 17.61
N GLY A 79 -3.91 -2.12 17.52
CA GLY A 79 -4.80 -1.28 18.30
C GLY A 79 -5.09 0.05 17.63
N ARG A 80 -6.09 0.76 18.16
CA ARG A 80 -6.68 1.92 17.52
C ARG A 80 -6.61 3.15 18.41
N ASP A 81 -6.22 4.27 17.81
CA ASP A 81 -6.23 5.61 18.41
C ASP A 81 -5.54 5.60 19.79
N GLN A 82 -6.09 6.33 20.77
CA GLN A 82 -5.52 6.43 22.11
C GLN A 82 -5.30 5.06 22.76
N GLU A 83 -6.26 4.13 22.66
CA GLU A 83 -6.13 2.81 23.28
C GLU A 83 -4.95 2.01 22.71
N GLY A 84 -4.74 2.09 21.40
CA GLY A 84 -3.59 1.44 20.75
C GLY A 84 -2.26 2.11 21.11
N ARG A 85 -2.23 3.45 21.20
CA ARG A 85 -1.05 4.20 21.63
C ARG A 85 -0.67 3.89 23.08
N ASP A 86 -1.65 3.90 23.98
CA ASP A 86 -1.46 3.58 25.41
C ASP A 86 -0.96 2.15 25.59
N ARG A 87 -1.47 1.20 24.78
CA ARG A 87 -1.00 -0.18 24.78
C ARG A 87 0.45 -0.26 24.31
N GLY A 88 0.81 0.46 23.24
CA GLY A 88 2.20 0.55 22.76
C GLY A 88 2.82 -0.79 22.36
N VAL A 89 2.01 -1.81 22.04
CA VAL A 89 2.46 -3.13 21.62
C VAL A 89 2.29 -3.27 20.10
N PRO A 90 3.38 -3.35 19.32
CA PRO A 90 3.31 -3.50 17.88
C PRO A 90 2.94 -4.93 17.46
N THR A 91 2.52 -5.09 16.20
CA THR A 91 2.69 -6.38 15.51
C THR A 91 4.09 -6.43 14.91
N GLU A 92 4.90 -7.40 15.30
CA GLU A 92 6.32 -7.43 14.91
C GLU A 92 6.90 -8.82 14.66
N ASN A 93 7.92 -8.88 13.79
CA ASN A 93 8.63 -10.09 13.39
C ASN A 93 7.68 -11.12 12.76
N VAL A 94 7.14 -10.77 11.60
CA VAL A 94 6.13 -11.59 10.91
C VAL A 94 6.60 -12.00 9.52
N ILE A 95 6.45 -13.29 9.21
CA ILE A 95 6.67 -13.83 7.87
C ILE A 95 5.33 -14.26 7.28
N VAL A 96 5.00 -13.73 6.10
CA VAL A 96 3.87 -14.14 5.27
C VAL A 96 4.44 -14.76 4.00
N LYS A 97 4.12 -16.01 3.70
CA LYS A 97 4.72 -16.71 2.56
C LYS A 97 3.76 -17.65 1.84
N ASN A 98 3.78 -17.65 0.51
CA ASN A 98 3.07 -18.67 -0.28
C ASN A 98 1.59 -18.79 0.08
N ASN A 99 0.89 -17.66 0.18
CA ASN A 99 -0.55 -17.63 0.40
C ASN A 99 -1.25 -17.24 -0.91
N VAL A 100 -2.45 -17.78 -1.12
CA VAL A 100 -3.33 -17.42 -2.23
C VAL A 100 -4.53 -16.68 -1.65
N VAL A 101 -4.81 -15.50 -2.18
CA VAL A 101 -6.02 -14.73 -1.84
C VAL A 101 -6.86 -14.61 -3.10
N TYR A 102 -8.11 -15.02 -3.01
CA TYR A 102 -9.14 -14.82 -4.02
C TYR A 102 -9.82 -13.45 -3.77
N HIS A 103 -11.14 -13.42 -3.60
CA HIS A 103 -11.82 -12.19 -3.24
C HIS A 103 -11.38 -11.69 -1.85
N GLY A 104 -11.29 -10.37 -1.71
CA GLY A 104 -11.03 -9.65 -0.46
C GLY A 104 -10.82 -8.16 -0.74
N HIS A 105 -11.01 -7.29 0.26
CA HIS A 105 -10.72 -5.85 0.11
C HIS A 105 -9.22 -5.56 -0.04
N GLY A 106 -8.38 -6.45 0.48
CA GLY A 106 -6.93 -6.38 0.39
C GLY A 106 -6.30 -7.76 0.50
N GLY A 107 -5.29 -8.06 -0.33
CA GLY A 107 -4.52 -9.31 -0.24
C GLY A 107 -3.64 -9.36 1.00
N PHE A 108 -2.69 -8.43 1.08
CA PHE A 108 -1.91 -8.14 2.29
C PHE A 108 -2.15 -6.71 2.75
N VAL A 109 -2.51 -6.53 4.02
CA VAL A 109 -3.00 -5.27 4.54
C VAL A 109 -2.31 -4.90 5.85
N VAL A 110 -1.97 -3.63 6.02
CA VAL A 110 -1.61 -3.03 7.30
C VAL A 110 -2.61 -1.92 7.64
N GLY A 111 -3.21 -2.01 8.82
CA GLY A 111 -4.11 -1.01 9.38
C GLY A 111 -5.61 -1.33 9.28
N SER A 112 -6.52 -0.39 9.54
CA SER A 112 -6.21 1.00 9.90
C SER A 112 -5.79 1.16 11.37
N GLU A 113 -6.10 0.16 12.19
CA GLU A 113 -5.79 0.09 13.61
C GLU A 113 -4.31 -0.28 13.79
N MET A 114 -3.39 0.65 13.52
CA MET A 114 -1.94 0.45 13.60
C MET A 114 -1.25 1.32 14.66
N SER A 115 -1.98 1.79 15.66
CA SER A 115 -1.54 2.80 16.63
C SER A 115 -0.41 2.33 17.54
N GLY A 116 -0.30 1.03 17.82
CA GLY A 116 0.84 0.44 18.53
C GLY A 116 2.07 0.18 17.63
N GLY A 117 1.93 0.40 16.32
CA GLY A 117 2.96 0.18 15.30
C GLY A 117 2.93 -1.20 14.64
N VAL A 118 3.59 -1.34 13.50
CA VAL A 118 3.80 -2.61 12.78
C VAL A 118 5.21 -2.61 12.20
N ARG A 119 6.02 -3.63 12.49
CA ARG A 119 7.42 -3.62 12.04
C ARG A 119 8.05 -4.99 11.80
N ASN A 120 9.10 -5.00 11.00
CA ASN A 120 9.89 -6.19 10.67
C ASN A 120 8.99 -7.29 10.07
N VAL A 121 8.41 -6.98 8.91
CA VAL A 121 7.49 -7.89 8.20
C VAL A 121 8.11 -8.29 6.87
N HIS A 122 8.08 -9.58 6.56
CA HIS A 122 8.48 -10.12 5.27
C HIS A 122 7.31 -10.85 4.60
N VAL A 123 6.86 -10.35 3.46
CA VAL A 123 5.78 -10.93 2.64
C VAL A 123 6.39 -11.43 1.34
N SER A 124 6.20 -12.70 1.00
CA SER A 124 6.81 -13.29 -0.22
C SER A 124 5.96 -14.36 -0.88
N ASP A 125 6.17 -14.58 -2.17
CA ASP A 125 5.60 -15.67 -2.95
C ASP A 125 4.06 -15.75 -2.88
N CYS A 126 3.37 -14.63 -2.74
CA CYS A 126 1.90 -14.63 -2.61
C CYS A 126 1.22 -14.33 -3.95
N THR A 127 0.01 -14.88 -4.11
CA THR A 127 -0.83 -14.65 -5.30
C THR A 127 -2.15 -14.03 -4.89
N PHE A 128 -2.50 -12.88 -5.44
CA PHE A 128 -3.75 -12.17 -5.17
C PHE A 128 -4.60 -12.13 -6.45
N MET A 129 -5.80 -12.69 -6.40
CA MET A 129 -6.67 -12.94 -7.55
C MET A 129 -8.07 -12.40 -7.31
N GLY A 130 -8.40 -11.25 -7.88
CA GLY A 130 -9.71 -10.62 -7.71
C GLY A 130 -9.89 -9.89 -6.37
N THR A 131 -8.83 -9.70 -5.57
CA THR A 131 -8.83 -8.77 -4.44
C THR A 131 -9.02 -7.35 -4.94
N ASN A 132 -9.78 -6.50 -4.23
CA ASN A 132 -9.96 -5.10 -4.62
C ASN A 132 -8.64 -4.36 -4.74
N ILE A 133 -7.78 -4.52 -3.73
CA ILE A 133 -6.41 -4.01 -3.67
C ILE A 133 -5.48 -5.20 -3.39
N GLY A 134 -4.29 -5.23 -4.01
CA GLY A 134 -3.31 -6.28 -3.73
C GLY A 134 -2.59 -6.04 -2.40
N ILE A 135 -1.71 -5.04 -2.39
CA ILE A 135 -0.94 -4.59 -1.22
C ILE A 135 -1.55 -3.29 -0.72
N ARG A 136 -1.99 -3.26 0.54
CA ARG A 136 -2.74 -2.14 1.11
C ARG A 136 -2.16 -1.66 2.44
N PHE A 137 -1.90 -0.38 2.54
CA PHE A 137 -1.53 0.29 3.78
C PHE A 137 -2.51 1.43 4.04
N LYS A 138 -3.13 1.43 5.22
CA LYS A 138 -4.16 2.41 5.57
C LYS A 138 -3.91 2.98 6.96
N SER A 139 -3.93 4.31 7.07
CA SER A 139 -3.94 5.03 8.35
C SER A 139 -4.60 6.39 8.18
N THR A 140 -4.78 7.13 9.27
CA THR A 140 -5.32 8.48 9.29
C THR A 140 -4.82 9.25 10.50
N ARG A 141 -4.88 10.58 10.46
CA ARG A 141 -4.63 11.43 11.63
C ARG A 141 -5.53 10.99 12.78
N GLY A 142 -4.98 10.95 13.99
CA GLY A 142 -5.67 10.37 15.14
C GLY A 142 -5.18 8.95 15.46
N ARG A 143 -4.61 8.21 14.50
CA ARG A 143 -4.05 6.88 14.75
C ARG A 143 -2.72 6.96 15.50
N GLY A 144 -1.79 7.80 15.06
CA GLY A 144 -0.40 7.73 15.49
C GLY A 144 0.28 6.45 15.02
N GLY A 145 1.30 6.00 15.75
CA GLY A 145 2.00 4.75 15.48
C GLY A 145 2.93 4.80 14.27
N ILE A 146 3.78 3.77 14.14
CA ILE A 146 4.79 3.68 13.09
C ILE A 146 4.66 2.33 12.36
N VAL A 147 4.57 2.37 11.04
CA VAL A 147 4.76 1.19 10.18
C VAL A 147 6.12 1.29 9.51
N GLU A 148 7.02 0.36 9.82
CA GLU A 148 8.38 0.41 9.28
C GLU A 148 9.05 -0.94 9.08
N ASN A 149 10.05 -0.98 8.20
CA ASN A 149 10.84 -2.19 7.88
C ASN A 149 9.93 -3.30 7.34
N ILE A 150 9.24 -2.98 6.25
CA ILE A 150 8.33 -3.90 5.55
C ILE A 150 8.98 -4.29 4.23
N TYR A 151 9.10 -5.59 4.00
CA TYR A 151 9.76 -6.16 2.84
C TYR A 151 8.76 -7.06 2.12
N ILE A 152 8.44 -6.73 0.87
CA ILE A 152 7.46 -7.45 0.06
C ILE A 152 8.14 -7.87 -1.24
N SER A 153 8.08 -9.16 -1.57
CA SER A 153 8.63 -9.64 -2.84
C SER A 153 7.82 -10.72 -3.51
N ASP A 154 8.01 -10.85 -4.84
CA ASP A 154 7.54 -12.01 -5.60
C ASP A 154 6.01 -12.19 -5.49
N ILE A 155 5.27 -11.11 -5.82
CA ILE A 155 3.80 -11.06 -5.72
C ILE A 155 3.18 -11.02 -7.11
N ASN A 156 2.30 -11.98 -7.38
CA ASN A 156 1.49 -12.02 -8.60
C ASN A 156 0.09 -11.52 -8.30
N MET A 157 -0.38 -10.53 -9.04
CA MET A 157 -1.70 -9.93 -8.87
C MET A 157 -2.50 -10.01 -10.17
N ILE A 158 -3.65 -10.67 -10.11
CA ILE A 158 -4.51 -10.94 -11.26
C ILE A 158 -5.87 -10.32 -10.98
N ASP A 159 -6.35 -9.55 -11.94
CA ASP A 159 -7.68 -8.95 -11.96
C ASP A 159 -7.99 -8.08 -10.74
N ILE A 160 -7.12 -7.11 -10.45
CA ILE A 160 -7.27 -6.17 -9.33
C ILE A 160 -8.15 -5.00 -9.76
N PRO A 161 -9.41 -4.87 -9.30
CA PRO A 161 -10.35 -3.89 -9.84
C PRO A 161 -10.03 -2.44 -9.44
N THR A 162 -9.27 -2.19 -8.36
CA THR A 162 -8.80 -0.83 -8.01
C THR A 162 -7.30 -0.70 -8.24
N GLU A 163 -6.47 -0.68 -7.20
CA GLU A 163 -5.02 -0.48 -7.30
C GLU A 163 -4.26 -1.73 -6.81
N PRO A 164 -3.31 -2.24 -7.59
CA PRO A 164 -2.39 -3.28 -7.13
C PRO A 164 -1.67 -2.94 -5.82
N ILE A 165 -1.21 -1.69 -5.69
CA ILE A 165 -0.48 -1.21 -4.51
C ILE A 165 -1.06 0.13 -4.07
N ARG A 166 -1.47 0.22 -2.81
CA ARG A 166 -2.06 1.43 -2.24
C ARG A 166 -1.53 1.74 -0.85
N PHE A 167 -0.99 2.96 -0.68
CA PHE A 167 -0.77 3.61 0.61
C PHE A 167 -1.75 4.78 0.73
N ASN A 168 -2.53 4.81 1.80
CA ASN A 168 -3.49 5.87 2.07
C ASN A 168 -3.41 6.31 3.55
N MET A 169 -2.86 7.50 3.79
CA MET A 169 -2.81 8.13 5.13
C MET A 169 -4.00 9.06 5.42
N PHE A 170 -5.04 9.06 4.58
CA PHE A 170 -6.33 9.74 4.77
C PHE A 170 -7.50 8.74 4.89
N TYR A 171 -7.25 7.56 5.46
CA TYR A 171 -8.27 6.51 5.57
C TYR A 171 -9.52 7.00 6.33
N GLY A 172 -10.70 6.73 5.77
CA GLY A 172 -11.98 7.11 6.36
C GLY A 172 -12.46 8.54 6.03
N GLY A 173 -11.73 9.31 5.22
CA GLY A 173 -12.20 10.56 4.61
C GLY A 173 -11.22 11.74 4.70
N PHE A 174 -11.61 12.87 4.10
CA PHE A 174 -10.85 14.14 4.05
C PHE A 174 -9.54 14.12 3.23
N ALA A 175 -9.40 13.16 2.33
CA ALA A 175 -8.31 13.19 1.36
C ALA A 175 -8.41 14.45 0.48
N PRO A 176 -7.28 15.11 0.17
CA PRO A 176 -7.23 16.28 -0.73
C PRO A 176 -7.65 15.93 -2.17
N VAL A 177 -7.60 14.65 -2.51
CA VAL A 177 -8.09 14.05 -3.74
C VAL A 177 -9.32 13.22 -3.38
N LEU A 178 -10.39 13.28 -4.19
CA LEU A 178 -11.55 12.42 -4.01
C LEU A 178 -11.09 10.95 -4.04
N ASP A 179 -11.12 10.29 -2.88
CA ASP A 179 -10.91 8.85 -2.72
C ASP A 179 -12.22 8.11 -2.99
N ASP A 180 -12.85 8.35 -4.15
CA ASP A 180 -14.12 7.72 -4.56
C ASP A 180 -13.94 6.63 -5.62
N GLY A 181 -12.69 6.21 -5.89
CA GLY A 181 -12.39 5.27 -6.97
C GLY A 181 -12.54 5.86 -8.38
N LYS A 182 -12.84 7.16 -8.51
CA LYS A 182 -12.66 7.89 -9.76
C LYS A 182 -11.30 8.56 -9.70
N SER A 183 -10.47 8.22 -10.67
CA SER A 183 -9.21 8.91 -10.87
C SER A 183 -9.41 10.41 -10.96
N SER A 184 -8.64 11.14 -10.16
CA SER A 184 -8.32 12.52 -10.43
C SER A 184 -7.43 12.56 -11.69
N THR A 185 -8.07 12.55 -12.85
CA THR A 185 -7.45 13.02 -14.09
C THR A 185 -7.30 14.54 -14.10
N ASP A 186 -7.96 15.23 -13.16
CA ASP A 186 -7.79 16.65 -12.93
C ASP A 186 -6.58 16.87 -12.02
N LEU A 187 -5.68 17.77 -12.43
CA LEU A 187 -4.56 18.24 -11.62
C LEU A 187 -5.06 18.55 -10.21
N ILE A 188 -4.40 17.99 -9.20
CA ILE A 188 -4.78 18.15 -7.80
C ILE A 188 -4.64 19.64 -7.43
N ASP A 189 -5.74 20.38 -7.45
CA ASP A 189 -5.77 21.82 -7.14
C ASP A 189 -6.25 22.10 -5.69
N THR A 190 -6.69 21.06 -4.97
CA THR A 190 -7.09 21.17 -3.57
C THR A 190 -6.05 20.54 -2.65
N GLU A 191 -5.18 21.38 -2.09
CA GLU A 191 -4.19 20.98 -1.10
C GLU A 191 -4.85 20.80 0.28
N ALA A 192 -4.58 19.67 0.95
CA ALA A 192 -4.89 19.54 2.37
C ALA A 192 -3.83 20.33 3.15
N PRO A 193 -4.19 21.26 4.04
CA PRO A 193 -3.20 22.01 4.78
C PRO A 193 -2.43 21.09 5.73
N ALA A 194 -1.11 21.30 5.83
CA ALA A 194 -0.30 20.69 6.86
C ALA A 194 -0.83 21.09 8.25
N VAL A 195 -0.88 20.11 9.16
CA VAL A 195 -1.23 20.34 10.57
C VAL A 195 -0.02 20.07 11.47
N PRO A 196 -0.01 20.51 12.75
CA PRO A 196 1.07 20.19 13.66
C PRO A 196 1.26 18.67 13.81
N VAL A 197 2.51 18.21 13.73
CA VAL A 197 2.86 16.82 14.00
C VAL A 197 2.70 16.54 15.50
N THR A 198 1.94 15.50 15.84
CA THR A 198 1.73 15.03 17.22
C THR A 198 1.96 13.52 17.30
N GLU A 199 1.81 12.94 18.49
CA GLU A 199 1.79 11.47 18.65
C GLU A 199 0.64 10.79 17.89
N GLU A 200 -0.35 11.55 17.43
CA GLU A 200 -1.49 11.08 16.65
C GLU A 200 -1.24 11.08 15.14
N THR A 201 -0.11 11.63 14.70
CA THR A 201 0.31 11.65 13.29
C THR A 201 0.92 10.29 12.94
N PRO A 202 0.33 9.49 12.03
CA PRO A 202 0.88 8.21 11.65
C PRO A 202 2.15 8.37 10.80
N ILE A 203 3.04 7.38 10.87
CA ILE A 203 4.29 7.36 10.08
C ILE A 203 4.36 6.04 9.31
N PHE A 204 4.54 6.12 7.99
CA PHE A 204 4.89 4.98 7.13
C PHE A 204 6.27 5.23 6.53
N ARG A 205 7.23 4.32 6.80
CA ARG A 205 8.58 4.46 6.24
C ARG A 205 9.32 3.15 6.02
N ASN A 206 10.42 3.17 5.27
CA ASN A 206 11.32 2.02 5.09
C ASN A 206 10.57 0.78 4.57
N ILE A 207 9.95 0.93 3.41
CA ILE A 207 9.16 -0.12 2.77
C ILE A 207 9.81 -0.49 1.44
N LYS A 208 10.13 -1.77 1.25
CA LYS A 208 10.75 -2.27 0.03
C LYS A 208 9.83 -3.27 -0.64
N VAL A 209 9.48 -2.99 -1.89
CA VAL A 209 8.60 -3.83 -2.71
C VAL A 209 9.39 -4.22 -3.95
N ARG A 210 9.52 -5.52 -4.24
CA ARG A 210 10.25 -5.96 -5.44
C ARG A 210 9.60 -7.14 -6.15
N ASN A 211 9.88 -7.30 -7.43
CA ASN A 211 9.40 -8.44 -8.23
C ASN A 211 7.87 -8.54 -8.20
N ILE A 212 7.21 -7.51 -8.72
CA ILE A 212 5.74 -7.42 -8.76
C ILE A 212 5.24 -7.55 -10.19
N VAL A 213 4.25 -8.41 -10.41
CA VAL A 213 3.50 -8.43 -11.67
C VAL A 213 2.04 -8.25 -11.35
N ALA A 214 1.44 -7.18 -11.89
CA ALA A 214 0.05 -6.85 -11.62
C ALA A 214 -0.74 -6.54 -12.90
N ASN A 215 -1.92 -7.15 -13.00
CA ASN A 215 -2.97 -6.80 -13.94
C ASN A 215 -4.15 -6.20 -13.16
N GLY A 216 -4.33 -4.89 -13.26
CA GLY A 216 -5.39 -4.14 -12.57
C GLY A 216 -6.31 -3.36 -13.53
N PHE A 217 -7.39 -2.81 -12.98
CA PHE A 217 -8.43 -2.07 -13.70
C PHE A 217 -8.65 -0.63 -13.19
N GLY A 218 -7.92 -0.18 -12.15
CA GLY A 218 -7.92 1.21 -11.66
C GLY A 218 -6.62 1.96 -11.98
N ASN A 219 -5.98 2.52 -10.96
CA ASN A 219 -4.64 3.12 -11.08
C ASN A 219 -3.56 2.05 -10.92
N ALA A 220 -2.43 2.17 -11.61
CA ALA A 220 -1.31 1.23 -11.49
C ALA A 220 -0.77 1.14 -10.05
N ALA A 221 -0.74 2.25 -9.33
CA ALA A 221 -0.51 2.32 -7.89
C ALA A 221 -0.93 3.69 -7.34
N LEU A 222 -1.11 3.79 -6.02
CA LEU A 222 -1.37 5.04 -5.31
C LEU A 222 -0.53 5.13 -4.05
N PHE A 223 0.38 6.10 -3.98
CA PHE A 223 1.19 6.39 -2.80
C PHE A 223 0.77 7.76 -2.26
N MET A 224 0.08 7.77 -1.12
CA MET A 224 -0.46 9.00 -0.52
C MET A 224 -0.02 9.14 0.93
N GLY A 225 0.90 10.06 1.18
CA GLY A 225 1.35 10.50 2.50
C GLY A 225 0.49 11.61 3.09
N LEU A 226 1.01 12.28 4.13
CA LEU A 226 0.46 13.52 4.67
C LEU A 226 1.38 14.70 4.35
N PRO A 227 0.86 15.91 4.13
CA PRO A 227 1.67 17.12 3.93
C PRO A 227 2.70 17.37 5.05
N GLU A 228 2.32 17.16 6.31
CA GLU A 228 3.21 17.29 7.48
C GLU A 228 4.03 16.03 7.80
N MET A 229 3.71 14.89 7.19
CA MET A 229 4.35 13.60 7.45
C MET A 229 4.25 12.71 6.21
N LYS A 230 5.19 12.93 5.28
CA LYS A 230 5.23 12.27 3.98
C LYS A 230 5.43 10.75 4.12
N LEU A 231 4.92 10.00 3.15
CA LEU A 231 5.29 8.58 3.00
C LEU A 231 6.78 8.52 2.65
N GLU A 232 7.59 7.87 3.48
CA GLU A 232 9.04 8.05 3.45
C GLU A 232 9.81 6.77 3.07
N ASN A 233 10.87 6.89 2.27
CA ASN A 233 11.82 5.80 2.00
C ASN A 233 11.13 4.52 1.49
N VAL A 234 10.51 4.63 0.31
CA VAL A 234 9.83 3.50 -0.35
C VAL A 234 10.55 3.15 -1.65
N THR A 235 10.98 1.90 -1.80
CA THR A 235 11.56 1.39 -3.05
C THR A 235 10.57 0.45 -3.73
N LEU A 236 10.30 0.66 -5.01
CA LEU A 236 9.64 -0.30 -5.90
C LEU A 236 10.62 -0.73 -6.99
N GLU A 237 11.00 -2.00 -6.97
CA GLU A 237 12.04 -2.57 -7.86
C GLU A 237 11.48 -3.73 -8.71
N ASN A 238 11.81 -3.80 -10.00
CA ASN A 238 11.43 -4.90 -10.89
C ASN A 238 9.91 -5.14 -10.88
N ALA A 239 9.13 -4.16 -11.33
CA ALA A 239 7.67 -4.23 -11.32
C ALA A 239 7.07 -4.02 -12.70
N VAL A 240 6.03 -4.78 -13.04
CA VAL A 240 5.18 -4.56 -14.21
C VAL A 240 3.76 -4.33 -13.74
N LEU A 241 3.26 -3.10 -13.91
CA LEU A 241 1.95 -2.64 -13.46
C LEU A 241 1.10 -2.29 -14.67
N LYS A 242 0.19 -3.18 -15.05
CA LYS A 242 -0.81 -2.90 -16.08
C LYS A 242 -2.10 -2.41 -15.44
N ALA A 243 -2.59 -1.25 -15.85
CA ALA A 243 -3.87 -0.70 -15.41
C ALA A 243 -4.35 0.37 -16.41
N PRO A 244 -5.63 0.73 -16.50
CA PRO A 244 -6.07 1.81 -17.38
C PRO A 244 -5.36 3.14 -17.11
N LYS A 245 -5.01 3.41 -15.84
CA LYS A 245 -4.41 4.68 -15.40
C LYS A 245 -3.05 4.48 -14.75
N GLY A 246 -2.22 5.52 -14.79
CA GLY A 246 -0.85 5.49 -14.25
C GLY A 246 -0.75 5.40 -12.72
N PHE A 247 0.48 5.58 -12.25
CA PHE A 247 0.86 5.61 -10.85
C PHE A 247 0.78 7.04 -10.32
N THR A 248 0.10 7.25 -9.19
CA THR A 248 0.04 8.54 -8.50
C THR A 248 0.85 8.53 -7.19
N MET A 249 1.69 9.54 -6.99
CA MET A 249 2.41 9.83 -5.75
C MET A 249 2.03 11.21 -5.22
N ILE A 250 1.64 11.28 -3.95
CA ILE A 250 1.21 12.49 -3.26
C ILE A 250 1.90 12.52 -1.90
N ASP A 251 2.56 13.63 -1.59
CA ASP A 251 3.25 13.83 -0.31
C ASP A 251 4.18 12.66 0.04
N VAL A 252 5.08 12.32 -0.90
CA VAL A 252 6.11 11.29 -0.69
C VAL A 252 7.49 11.91 -0.53
N ASN A 253 8.39 11.23 0.17
CA ASN A 253 9.78 11.63 0.34
C ASN A 253 10.73 10.42 0.23
N GLY A 254 11.66 10.45 -0.72
CA GLY A 254 12.64 9.35 -0.86
C GLY A 254 12.00 8.11 -1.49
N VAL A 255 11.35 8.26 -2.65
CA VAL A 255 10.80 7.12 -3.39
C VAL A 255 11.71 6.77 -4.55
N GLU A 256 12.06 5.50 -4.68
CA GLU A 256 12.88 4.97 -5.76
C GLU A 256 12.07 4.00 -6.61
N LEU A 257 11.96 4.27 -7.92
CA LEU A 257 11.40 3.35 -8.91
C LEU A 257 12.53 2.81 -9.79
N ILE A 258 12.81 1.51 -9.66
CA ILE A 258 13.95 0.86 -10.32
C ILE A 258 13.44 -0.27 -11.22
N ASN A 259 13.65 -0.18 -12.53
CA ASN A 259 13.14 -1.13 -13.52
C ASN A 259 11.63 -1.38 -13.34
N VAL A 260 10.86 -0.29 -13.35
CA VAL A 260 9.40 -0.31 -13.21
C VAL A 260 8.77 0.00 -14.55
N GLN A 261 7.90 -0.88 -15.02
CA GLN A 261 7.09 -0.69 -16.22
C GLN A 261 5.63 -0.43 -15.83
N VAL A 262 5.10 0.73 -16.24
CA VAL A 262 3.69 1.06 -16.14
C VAL A 262 3.06 0.91 -17.53
N ILE A 263 2.03 0.08 -17.67
CA ILE A 263 1.32 -0.13 -18.93
C ILE A 263 -0.06 0.50 -18.77
N GLN A 264 -0.12 1.81 -18.95
CA GLN A 264 -1.31 2.64 -18.84
C GLN A 264 -2.00 2.88 -20.20
N GLU A 265 -3.32 3.10 -20.19
CA GLU A 265 -4.14 3.34 -21.39
C GLU A 265 -4.50 4.82 -21.54
N GLU A 266 -4.61 5.55 -20.44
CA GLU A 266 -4.88 6.98 -20.39
C GLU A 266 -4.13 7.68 -19.25
N GLY A 267 -3.93 8.98 -19.42
CA GLY A 267 -3.22 9.83 -18.48
C GLY A 267 -1.70 9.63 -18.48
N PRO A 268 -0.99 10.43 -17.65
CA PRO A 268 0.41 10.17 -17.35
C PRO A 268 0.62 8.78 -16.74
N ALA A 269 1.73 8.15 -17.09
CA ALA A 269 2.19 6.92 -16.46
C ALA A 269 2.57 7.14 -15.00
N LEU A 270 3.06 8.34 -14.68
CA LEU A 270 3.42 8.74 -13.33
C LEU A 270 3.00 10.19 -13.08
N THR A 271 2.24 10.41 -12.00
CA THR A 271 1.88 11.71 -11.49
C THR A 271 2.51 11.92 -10.11
N ILE A 272 3.24 13.01 -9.93
CA ILE A 272 3.94 13.36 -8.70
C ILE A 272 3.42 14.71 -8.21
N PHE A 273 2.87 14.74 -7.00
CA PHE A 273 2.35 15.97 -6.39
C PHE A 273 2.96 16.20 -5.00
N ASN A 274 3.43 17.43 -4.75
CA ASN A 274 3.99 17.85 -3.46
C ASN A 274 5.02 16.86 -2.88
N SER A 275 5.92 16.33 -3.71
CA SER A 275 6.79 15.22 -3.33
C SER A 275 8.26 15.52 -3.53
N ASN A 276 9.11 14.90 -2.72
CA ASN A 276 10.54 15.19 -2.72
C ASN A 276 11.39 13.93 -2.87
N ASN A 277 12.60 14.10 -3.43
CA ASN A 277 13.59 13.04 -3.52
C ASN A 277 13.00 11.76 -4.18
N VAL A 278 12.34 11.93 -5.33
CA VAL A 278 11.82 10.80 -6.11
C VAL A 278 12.85 10.52 -7.21
N GLU A 279 13.26 9.27 -7.35
CA GLU A 279 14.27 8.86 -8.33
C GLU A 279 13.74 7.72 -9.22
N LEU A 280 13.87 7.91 -10.53
CA LEU A 280 13.52 6.92 -11.54
C LEU A 280 14.79 6.34 -12.17
N SER A 281 14.84 5.03 -12.35
CA SER A 281 15.86 4.34 -13.13
C SER A 281 15.23 3.21 -13.93
N ASP A 282 15.45 3.20 -15.25
CA ASP A 282 14.88 2.20 -16.15
C ASP A 282 13.34 2.17 -16.07
N PHE A 283 12.72 3.35 -15.92
CA PHE A 283 11.28 3.51 -15.89
C PHE A 283 10.72 3.41 -17.30
N LYS A 284 9.72 2.55 -17.51
CA LYS A 284 9.13 2.28 -18.83
C LYS A 284 7.65 2.54 -18.79
N PHE A 285 7.14 3.16 -19.84
CA PHE A 285 5.72 3.45 -19.95
C PHE A 285 5.22 3.42 -21.40
N ASN A 286 3.90 3.36 -21.57
CA ASN A 286 3.29 3.52 -22.89
C ASN A 286 3.41 4.99 -23.32
N SER A 287 4.21 5.25 -24.35
CA SER A 287 4.44 6.59 -24.92
C SER A 287 3.54 6.91 -26.12
N GLY A 288 3.59 8.15 -26.62
CA GLY A 288 2.95 8.54 -27.88
C GLY A 288 1.42 8.65 -27.85
N MET A 289 0.82 8.78 -26.67
CA MET A 289 -0.64 8.86 -26.48
C MET A 289 -1.21 10.30 -26.56
N ASN A 290 -0.46 11.26 -27.14
CA ASN A 290 -0.77 12.71 -27.09
C ASN A 290 -0.97 13.26 -25.66
N GLN A 291 -0.30 12.65 -24.68
CA GLN A 291 -0.36 13.00 -23.27
C GLN A 291 1.05 12.81 -22.68
N PRO A 292 1.43 13.59 -21.65
CA PRO A 292 2.74 13.44 -21.02
C PRO A 292 2.88 12.06 -20.38
N GLY A 293 4.08 11.49 -20.39
CA GLY A 293 4.41 10.25 -19.68
C GLY A 293 4.54 10.47 -18.17
N VAL A 294 5.18 11.57 -17.76
CA VAL A 294 5.36 11.95 -16.36
C VAL A 294 4.83 13.37 -16.14
N ALA A 295 4.00 13.55 -15.11
CA ALA A 295 3.51 14.85 -14.68
C ALA A 295 4.00 15.16 -13.27
N VAL A 296 4.61 16.32 -13.06
CA VAL A 296 5.07 16.81 -11.76
C VAL A 296 4.37 18.12 -11.44
N SER A 297 3.82 18.24 -10.23
CA SER A 297 3.13 19.44 -9.77
C SER A 297 3.27 19.66 -8.27
N GLY A 298 2.79 20.81 -7.78
CA GLY A 298 2.83 21.22 -6.39
C GLY A 298 4.05 22.06 -6.05
N ALA A 299 3.83 23.19 -5.36
CA ALA A 299 4.88 24.17 -5.03
C ALA A 299 5.93 23.65 -4.05
N THR A 300 5.69 22.51 -3.41
CA THR A 300 6.65 21.87 -2.48
C THR A 300 7.40 20.70 -3.11
N SER A 301 7.12 20.38 -4.39
CA SER A 301 7.85 19.34 -5.11
C SER A 301 9.30 19.76 -5.34
N GLY A 302 10.23 18.80 -5.33
CA GLY A 302 11.64 19.10 -5.59
C GLY A 302 12.59 17.91 -5.51
N ASN A 303 13.72 18.00 -6.21
CA ASN A 303 14.68 16.91 -6.39
C ASN A 303 14.01 15.64 -6.97
N ILE A 304 13.23 15.83 -8.04
CA ILE A 304 12.67 14.74 -8.84
C ILE A 304 13.71 14.36 -9.89
N ARG A 305 14.31 13.18 -9.77
CA ARG A 305 15.40 12.72 -10.62
C ARG A 305 14.89 11.78 -11.69
N LEU A 306 15.07 12.19 -12.94
CA LEU A 306 14.66 11.47 -14.13
C LEU A 306 15.89 11.10 -14.95
N LYS A 307 15.89 9.94 -15.61
CA LYS A 307 16.93 9.59 -16.59
C LYS A 307 16.44 9.92 -17.99
N GLN A 308 17.27 10.61 -18.78
CA GLN A 308 16.93 10.95 -20.16
C GLN A 308 16.60 9.71 -21.02
N ASP A 309 17.29 8.59 -20.75
CA ASP A 309 17.13 7.32 -21.49
C ASP A 309 15.77 6.62 -21.22
N ASP A 310 15.02 7.04 -20.19
CA ASP A 310 13.68 6.51 -19.88
C ASP A 310 12.58 7.12 -20.81
N PHE A 311 12.92 8.15 -21.58
CA PHE A 311 11.98 8.92 -22.41
C PHE A 311 12.38 8.86 -23.90
N ASN A 312 11.39 8.78 -24.79
CA ASN A 312 11.64 8.91 -26.23
C ASN A 312 11.91 10.39 -26.58
N HIS A 313 11.10 11.28 -26.02
CA HIS A 313 11.14 12.73 -26.23
C HIS A 313 10.79 13.43 -24.91
N LEU A 314 11.77 13.60 -24.02
CA LEU A 314 11.56 14.12 -22.67
C LEU A 314 10.72 15.42 -22.64
N GLU A 315 10.97 16.38 -23.52
CA GLU A 315 10.24 17.65 -23.56
C GLU A 315 8.75 17.51 -23.90
N GLU A 316 8.36 16.44 -24.62
CA GLU A 316 6.97 16.13 -24.96
C GLU A 316 6.30 15.24 -23.90
N GLU A 317 7.12 14.46 -23.18
CA GLU A 317 6.67 13.44 -22.25
C GLU A 317 6.76 13.87 -20.77
N LEU A 318 7.37 15.02 -20.47
CA LEU A 318 7.41 15.61 -19.13
C LEU A 318 6.52 16.85 -19.05
N LEU A 319 5.57 16.85 -18.12
CA LEU A 319 4.72 17.99 -17.82
C LEU A 319 5.03 18.56 -16.43
N LEU A 320 5.43 19.83 -16.37
CA LEU A 320 5.63 20.59 -15.12
C LEU A 320 4.55 21.65 -15.00
N VAL A 321 3.74 21.60 -13.94
CA VAL A 321 2.59 22.49 -13.74
C VAL A 321 2.33 22.75 -12.25
N GLY A 322 1.42 23.67 -11.93
CA GLY A 322 0.89 23.82 -10.56
C GLY A 322 1.96 24.11 -9.50
N GLY A 323 2.94 24.96 -9.83
CA GLY A 323 4.04 25.34 -8.92
C GLY A 323 5.33 24.56 -9.09
N ALA A 324 5.34 23.48 -9.90
CA ALA A 324 6.59 22.85 -10.33
C ALA A 324 7.21 23.60 -11.53
N ASP A 325 8.54 23.65 -11.56
CA ASP A 325 9.35 24.32 -12.57
C ASP A 325 10.63 23.52 -12.90
N ASP A 326 11.49 24.03 -13.79
CA ASP A 326 12.72 23.33 -14.20
C ASP A 326 13.68 23.04 -13.04
N ALA A 327 13.64 23.82 -11.94
CA ALA A 327 14.47 23.57 -10.76
C ALA A 327 13.92 22.41 -9.90
N THR A 328 12.66 22.03 -10.11
CA THR A 328 12.00 20.90 -9.44
C THR A 328 12.59 19.56 -9.88
N VAL A 329 13.02 19.47 -11.15
CA VAL A 329 13.48 18.24 -11.81
C VAL A 329 14.98 18.28 -12.07
N VAL A 330 15.63 17.13 -11.89
CA VAL A 330 17.03 16.90 -12.26
C VAL A 330 17.06 15.78 -13.29
N VAL A 331 17.43 16.11 -14.52
CA VAL A 331 17.59 15.13 -15.61
C VAL A 331 19.04 14.66 -15.62
N GLN A 332 19.23 13.34 -15.56
CA GLN A 332 20.54 12.67 -15.60
C GLN A 332 20.71 11.85 -16.88
#